data_AF-A0A520IAJ7-F1
#
_entry.id   AF-A0A520IAJ7-F1
#
_cell.length_a   1.000
_cell.length_b   1.000
_cell.length_c   1.000
_cell.angle_alpha   90.00
_cell.angle_beta   90.00
_cell.angle_gamma   90.00
#
_symmetry.space_group_name_H-M   'P 1'
#
loop_
_entity.id
_entity.type
_entity.pdbx_description
1 polymer ?
#
loop_
_entity_poly.entity_id
_entity_poly.type
_entity_poly.pdbx_seq_one_letter_code
_entity_poly.pdbx_strand_id
1 'polypeptide(L)'
;MRKLIIITIVSMLYLIMASCSKRQAEEIQPVVPVPGPPVSTVSYATVVAPLLQSRCAGCHGTGRSAAGIWTFNGHASVVSSAARLRQSVLVNKTMPRGGTLSAAELSSLQTWFDNGLLNN
;
A
#
# COMPACT_ATOMS: atom_id res chain seq x y z
N MET A 1 56.97 -18.63 -15.52
CA MET A 1 55.98 -17.56 -15.86
C MET A 1 54.57 -18.10 -16.06
N ARG A 2 54.33 -19.12 -16.91
CA ARG A 2 52.98 -19.73 -17.10
C ARG A 2 52.34 -20.30 -15.81
N LYS A 3 53.12 -20.97 -14.96
CA LYS A 3 52.64 -21.47 -13.65
C LYS A 3 52.26 -20.35 -12.68
N LEU A 4 52.95 -19.20 -12.75
CA LEU A 4 52.67 -18.03 -11.92
C LEU A 4 51.37 -17.35 -12.33
N ILE A 5 51.08 -17.30 -13.64
CA ILE A 5 49.82 -16.78 -14.21
C ILE A 5 48.63 -17.69 -13.85
N ILE A 6 48.82 -19.01 -13.79
CA ILE A 6 47.75 -19.94 -13.41
C ILE A 6 47.41 -19.78 -11.91
N ILE A 7 48.42 -19.59 -11.05
CA ILE A 7 48.23 -19.39 -9.61
C ILE A 7 47.47 -18.07 -9.33
N THR A 8 47.76 -17.00 -10.07
CA THR A 8 47.05 -15.72 -9.89
C THR A 8 45.59 -15.78 -10.37
N ILE A 9 45.30 -16.51 -11.45
CA ILE A 9 43.92 -16.67 -11.96
C ILE A 9 43.07 -17.52 -11.00
N VAL A 10 43.63 -18.59 -10.43
CA VAL A 10 42.92 -19.45 -9.47
C VAL A 10 42.65 -18.72 -8.14
N SER A 11 43.60 -17.91 -7.68
CA SER A 11 43.44 -17.06 -6.48
C SER A 11 42.36 -15.98 -6.67
N MET A 12 42.33 -15.34 -7.84
CA MET A 12 41.32 -14.32 -8.15
C MET A 12 39.92 -14.93 -8.29
N LEU A 13 39.79 -16.13 -8.85
CA LEU A 13 38.52 -16.86 -8.97
C LEU A 13 37.94 -17.26 -7.59
N TYR A 14 38.82 -17.58 -6.62
CA TYR A 14 38.43 -17.92 -5.26
C TYR A 14 37.81 -16.73 -4.50
N LEU A 15 38.33 -15.51 -4.73
CA LEU A 15 37.82 -14.28 -4.11
C LEU A 15 36.41 -13.88 -4.62
N ILE A 16 36.05 -14.27 -5.84
CA ILE A 16 34.74 -13.95 -6.43
C ILE A 16 33.63 -14.81 -5.80
N MET A 17 33.92 -16.06 -5.43
CA MET A 17 32.97 -16.96 -4.76
C MET A 17 32.62 -16.51 -3.33
N ALA A 18 33.48 -15.72 -2.67
CA ALA A 18 33.20 -15.16 -1.34
C ALA A 18 32.22 -13.97 -1.36
N SER A 19 31.93 -13.38 -2.53
CA SER A 19 31.08 -12.18 -2.66
C SER A 19 29.59 -12.52 -2.89
N CYS A 20 29.25 -13.74 -3.28
CA CYS A 20 27.86 -14.16 -3.56
C CYS A 20 27.03 -14.54 -2.31
N SER A 21 27.54 -14.46 -1.09
CA SER A 21 26.84 -14.97 0.11
C SER A 21 26.25 -13.92 1.06
N LYS A 22 26.22 -12.63 0.72
CA LYS A 22 25.56 -11.63 1.59
C LYS A 22 24.75 -10.60 0.81
N ARG A 23 23.66 -11.06 0.21
CA ARG A 23 22.46 -10.22 0.07
C ARG A 23 21.57 -10.61 1.22
N GLN A 24 21.57 -9.79 2.27
CA GLN A 24 20.62 -9.90 3.37
C GLN A 24 19.23 -9.81 2.73
N ALA A 25 18.58 -10.95 2.56
CA ALA A 25 17.15 -10.98 2.39
C ALA A 25 16.62 -10.34 3.67
N GLU A 26 16.11 -9.12 3.56
CA GLU A 26 15.27 -8.49 4.56
C GLU A 26 14.28 -9.58 5.00
N GLU A 27 14.46 -10.07 6.22
CA GLU A 27 13.54 -11.02 6.80
C GLU A 27 12.20 -10.33 6.84
N ILE A 28 11.25 -10.85 6.06
CA ILE A 28 9.85 -10.46 6.13
C ILE A 28 9.44 -10.81 7.55
N GLN A 29 9.50 -9.81 8.43
CA GLN A 29 8.91 -9.93 9.75
C GLN A 29 7.46 -10.35 9.51
N PRO A 30 6.97 -11.41 10.17
CA PRO A 30 5.56 -11.69 10.16
C PRO A 30 4.88 -10.40 10.64
N VAL A 31 4.08 -9.77 9.78
CA VAL A 31 3.15 -8.74 10.21
C VAL A 31 2.27 -9.44 11.24
N VAL A 32 2.56 -9.20 12.51
CA VAL A 32 1.68 -9.52 13.61
C VAL A 32 0.34 -8.90 13.22
N PRO A 33 -0.77 -9.66 13.17
CA PRO A 33 -2.06 -9.05 12.92
C PRO A 33 -2.30 -8.08 14.07
N VAL A 34 -2.05 -6.79 13.84
CA VAL A 34 -2.64 -5.74 14.67
C VAL A 34 -4.14 -6.02 14.57
N PRO A 35 -4.83 -6.30 15.68
CA PRO A 35 -6.27 -6.50 15.64
C PRO A 35 -6.85 -5.26 14.95
N GLY A 36 -7.37 -5.47 13.74
CA GLY A 36 -8.21 -4.47 13.11
C GLY A 36 -9.33 -4.13 14.09
N PRO A 37 -9.85 -2.88 14.07
CA PRO A 37 -10.98 -2.52 14.89
C PRO A 37 -12.07 -3.61 14.78
N PRO A 38 -12.75 -3.97 15.89
CA PRO A 38 -13.72 -5.04 15.91
C PRO A 38 -14.70 -4.90 14.73
N VAL A 39 -15.18 -6.03 14.20
CA VAL A 39 -15.96 -6.11 12.94
C VAL A 39 -17.26 -5.26 12.96
N SER A 40 -17.61 -4.65 14.09
CA SER A 40 -18.70 -3.68 14.28
C SER A 40 -18.29 -2.19 14.35
N THR A 41 -17.01 -1.82 14.23
CA THR A 41 -16.51 -0.44 14.47
C THR A 41 -16.03 0.29 13.21
N VAL A 42 -15.91 -0.41 12.08
CA VAL A 42 -15.49 0.21 10.82
C VAL A 42 -16.70 0.92 10.19
N SER A 43 -16.76 2.24 10.36
CA SER A 43 -17.75 3.11 9.75
C SER A 43 -17.08 4.19 8.89
N TYR A 44 -17.89 4.90 8.13
CA TYR A 44 -17.42 6.04 7.37
C TYR A 44 -16.76 7.07 8.28
N ALA A 45 -17.43 7.46 9.37
CA ALA A 45 -16.96 8.51 10.27
C ALA A 45 -15.67 8.12 10.99
N THR A 46 -15.56 6.87 11.45
CA THR A 46 -14.46 6.43 12.31
C THR A 46 -13.20 6.03 11.54
N VAL A 47 -13.35 5.46 10.35
CA VAL A 47 -12.23 4.84 9.63
C VAL A 47 -12.05 5.40 8.22
N VAL A 48 -13.12 5.51 7.43
CA VAL A 48 -12.98 5.83 5.99
C VAL A 48 -12.74 7.31 5.76
N ALA A 49 -13.46 8.19 6.45
CA ALA A 49 -13.27 9.63 6.36
C ALA A 49 -11.83 10.04 6.72
N PRO A 50 -11.23 9.62 7.84
CA PRO A 50 -9.83 9.95 8.14
C PRO A 50 -8.85 9.29 7.14
N LEU A 51 -9.16 8.10 6.61
CA LEU A 51 -8.35 7.47 5.56
C LEU A 51 -8.36 8.30 4.27
N LEU A 52 -9.54 8.72 3.80
CA LEU A 52 -9.67 9.56 2.61
C LEU A 52 -8.98 10.92 2.82
N GLN A 53 -9.12 11.50 4.01
CA GLN A 53 -8.47 12.77 4.30
C GLN A 53 -6.95 12.66 4.29
N SER A 54 -6.38 11.61 4.87
CA SER A 54 -4.93 11.41 4.96
C SER A 54 -4.28 10.94 3.66
N ARG A 55 -4.98 10.13 2.85
CA ARG A 55 -4.40 9.48 1.66
C ARG A 55 -4.90 10.01 0.33
N CYS A 56 -6.04 10.69 0.30
CA CYS A 56 -6.70 11.08 -0.94
C CYS A 56 -6.85 12.60 -1.10
N ALA A 57 -6.98 13.35 0.01
CA ALA A 57 -7.25 14.80 -0.04
C ALA A 57 -6.18 15.62 -0.78
N GLY A 58 -4.95 15.14 -0.87
CA GLY A 58 -3.88 15.83 -1.61
C GLY A 58 -4.21 16.09 -3.09
N CYS A 59 -5.01 15.20 -3.71
CA CYS A 59 -5.48 15.34 -5.08
C CYS A 59 -6.99 15.55 -5.18
N HIS A 60 -7.76 14.90 -4.30
CA HIS A 60 -9.23 14.90 -4.32
C HIS A 60 -9.87 15.87 -3.31
N GLY A 61 -9.08 16.70 -2.63
CA GLY A 61 -9.60 17.78 -1.79
C GLY A 61 -10.05 18.99 -2.61
N THR A 62 -10.84 19.87 -2.01
CA THR A 62 -11.30 21.12 -2.65
C THR A 62 -10.11 21.94 -3.20
N GLY A 63 -10.21 22.38 -4.45
CA GLY A 63 -9.18 23.19 -5.11
C GLY A 63 -7.92 22.41 -5.52
N ARG A 64 -7.93 21.07 -5.43
CA ARG A 64 -6.81 20.22 -5.86
C ARG A 64 -6.98 19.70 -7.28
N SER A 65 -5.90 19.15 -7.83
CA SER A 65 -5.80 18.76 -9.24
C SER A 65 -6.87 17.77 -9.73
N ALA A 66 -7.40 16.92 -8.84
CA ALA A 66 -8.46 15.96 -9.17
C ALA A 66 -9.84 16.35 -8.62
N ALA A 67 -9.99 17.54 -8.03
CA ALA A 67 -11.25 17.98 -7.42
C ALA A 67 -12.40 18.04 -8.44
N GLY A 68 -12.12 18.42 -9.69
CA GLY A 68 -13.09 18.45 -10.79
C GLY A 68 -13.51 17.07 -11.31
N ILE A 69 -12.79 16.00 -10.96
CA ILE A 69 -13.16 14.61 -11.28
C ILE A 69 -14.02 14.05 -10.16
N TRP A 70 -13.52 14.19 -8.92
CA TRP A 70 -14.21 13.75 -7.72
C TRP A 70 -13.63 14.46 -6.50
N THR A 71 -14.53 14.97 -5.66
CA THR A 71 -14.24 15.46 -4.32
C THR A 71 -15.15 14.71 -3.35
N PHE A 72 -14.61 14.28 -2.22
CA PHE A 72 -15.43 13.74 -1.14
C PHE A 72 -15.83 14.87 -0.19
N ASN A 73 -17.14 15.03 0.00
CA ASN A 73 -17.76 15.95 0.95
C ASN A 73 -18.82 15.18 1.74
N GLY A 74 -18.37 14.48 2.78
CA GLY A 74 -19.24 13.65 3.62
C GLY A 74 -19.64 12.32 2.99
N HIS A 75 -20.30 11.50 3.80
CA HIS A 75 -20.62 10.10 3.52
C HIS A 75 -21.36 9.91 2.20
N ALA A 76 -22.41 10.68 1.94
CA ALA A 76 -23.25 10.54 0.75
C ALA A 76 -22.46 10.68 -0.57
N SER A 77 -21.50 11.61 -0.63
CA SER A 77 -20.65 11.81 -1.82
C SER A 77 -19.69 10.64 -2.09
N VAL A 78 -19.30 9.93 -1.04
CA VAL A 78 -18.42 8.77 -1.12
C VAL A 78 -19.23 7.55 -1.52
N VAL A 79 -20.43 7.37 -0.94
CA VAL A 79 -21.36 6.31 -1.31
C VAL A 79 -21.78 6.41 -2.77
N SER A 80 -22.10 7.62 -3.26
CA SER A 80 -22.47 7.82 -4.67
C SER A 80 -21.34 7.47 -5.65
N SER A 81 -20.10 7.46 -5.17
CA SER A 81 -18.90 7.11 -5.94
C SER A 81 -18.30 5.75 -5.55
N ALA A 82 -18.99 4.96 -4.72
CA ALA A 82 -18.44 3.77 -4.08
C ALA A 82 -17.94 2.73 -5.08
N ALA A 83 -18.65 2.52 -6.20
CA ALA A 83 -18.22 1.59 -7.25
C ALA A 83 -16.87 2.01 -7.86
N ARG A 84 -16.69 3.30 -8.15
CA ARG A 84 -15.43 3.83 -8.69
C ARG A 84 -14.32 3.80 -7.66
N LEU A 85 -14.62 4.10 -6.40
CA LEU A 85 -13.68 3.99 -5.28
C LEU A 85 -13.20 2.54 -5.13
N ARG A 86 -14.12 1.56 -5.07
CA ARG A 86 -13.80 0.13 -5.02
C ARG A 86 -12.92 -0.30 -6.19
N GLN A 87 -13.32 0.07 -7.41
CA GLN A 87 -12.60 -0.32 -8.60
C GLN A 87 -11.17 0.25 -8.63
N SER A 88 -11.01 1.53 -8.28
CA SER A 88 -9.70 2.20 -8.35
C SER A 88 -8.76 1.82 -7.20
N VAL A 89 -9.29 1.62 -5.99
CA VAL A 89 -8.47 1.42 -4.79
C VAL A 89 -8.31 -0.06 -4.44
N LEU A 90 -9.38 -0.85 -4.49
CA LEU A 90 -9.37 -2.25 -4.04
C LEU A 90 -9.08 -3.23 -5.17
N VAL A 91 -9.61 -2.98 -6.36
CA VAL A 91 -9.46 -3.89 -7.52
C VAL A 91 -8.20 -3.55 -8.33
N ASN A 92 -8.17 -2.38 -8.94
CA ASN A 92 -7.08 -1.97 -9.83
C ASN A 92 -5.85 -1.44 -9.07
N LYS A 93 -6.05 -1.01 -7.81
CA LYS A 93 -4.99 -0.43 -6.95
C LYS A 93 -4.19 0.69 -7.65
N THR A 94 -4.87 1.49 -8.47
CA THR A 94 -4.27 2.62 -9.22
C THR A 94 -4.30 3.94 -8.46
N MET A 95 -4.96 3.96 -7.30
CA MET A 95 -5.02 5.10 -6.39
C MET A 95 -4.53 4.69 -5.00
N PRO A 96 -3.78 5.56 -4.30
CA PRO A 96 -3.36 6.91 -4.72
C PRO A 96 -2.27 6.92 -5.80
N ARG A 97 -2.25 7.95 -6.66
CA ARG A 97 -1.16 8.10 -7.64
C ARG A 97 0.14 8.47 -6.92
N GLY A 98 1.24 7.80 -7.27
CA GLY A 98 2.56 8.05 -6.67
C GLY A 98 2.71 7.53 -5.25
N GLY A 99 1.77 6.73 -4.76
CA GLY A 99 1.82 6.10 -3.45
C GLY A 99 1.07 4.77 -3.45
N THR A 100 0.98 4.14 -2.29
CA THR A 100 0.19 2.93 -2.08
C THR A 100 -0.49 3.00 -0.72
N LEU A 101 -1.60 2.29 -0.58
CA LEU A 101 -2.19 2.02 0.73
C LEU A 101 -1.54 0.77 1.32
N SER A 102 -1.35 0.78 2.63
CA SER A 102 -0.95 -0.41 3.38
C SER A 102 -2.03 -1.50 3.31
N ALA A 103 -1.64 -2.74 3.61
CA ALA A 103 -2.58 -3.85 3.69
C ALA A 103 -3.70 -3.61 4.74
N ALA A 104 -3.36 -2.97 5.87
CA ALA A 104 -4.33 -2.64 6.91
C ALA A 104 -5.34 -1.58 6.45
N GLU A 105 -4.92 -0.57 5.69
CA GLU A 105 -5.80 0.46 5.14
C GLU A 105 -6.73 -0.12 4.06
N LEU A 106 -6.20 -0.97 3.17
CA LEU A 106 -7.00 -1.68 2.16
C LEU A 106 -8.03 -2.61 2.82
N SER A 107 -7.60 -3.36 3.84
CA SER A 107 -8.48 -4.25 4.60
C SER A 107 -9.59 -3.48 5.30
N SER A 108 -9.26 -2.36 5.94
CA SER A 108 -10.24 -1.50 6.60
C SER A 108 -11.27 -0.94 5.62
N LEU A 109 -10.82 -0.50 4.43
CA LEU A 109 -11.74 -0.02 3.40
C LEU A 109 -12.61 -1.16 2.86
N GLN A 110 -12.05 -2.34 2.63
CA GLN A 110 -12.80 -3.53 2.19
C GLN A 110 -13.87 -3.93 3.22
N THR A 111 -13.53 -3.98 4.51
CA THR A 111 -14.49 -4.22 5.60
C THR A 111 -15.63 -3.19 5.61
N TRP A 112 -15.36 -1.92 5.33
CA TRP A 112 -16.42 -0.92 5.22
C TRP A 112 -17.39 -1.18 4.06
N PHE A 113 -16.88 -1.65 2.91
CA PHE A 113 -17.71 -2.10 1.80
C PHE A 113 -18.57 -3.30 2.20
N ASP A 114 -17.96 -4.29 2.86
CA ASP A 114 -18.65 -5.51 3.29
C ASP A 114 -19.71 -5.25 4.35
N ASN A 115 -19.48 -4.24 5.19
CA ASN A 115 -20.45 -3.75 6.19
C ASN A 115 -21.59 -2.94 5.57
N GLY A 116 -21.65 -2.76 4.25
CA GLY A 116 -22.74 -2.03 3.59
C GLY A 116 -22.60 -0.51 3.65
N LEU A 117 -21.36 -0.01 3.68
CA LEU A 117 -21.03 1.42 3.62
C LEU A 117 -21.61 2.23 4.79
N LEU A 118 -21.64 1.67 6.00
CA LEU A 118 -22.28 2.32 7.16
C LEU A 118 -21.61 3.64 7.57
N ASN A 119 -22.41 4.52 8.18
CA ASN A 119 -21.99 5.78 8.79
C ASN A 119 -22.62 5.90 10.18
N ASN A 120 -22.16 5.05 11.11
CA ASN A 120 -22.58 4.97 12.49
C ASN A 120 -21.48 5.44 13.46
#